data_AF-A0A8S0G0L3-F1
#
_entry.id   AF-A0A8S0G0L3-F1
#
_cell.length_a   1.000
_cell.length_b   1.000
_cell.length_c   1.000
_cell.angle_alpha   90.00
_cell.angle_beta   90.00
_cell.angle_gamma   90.00
#
_symmetry.space_group_name_H-M   'P 1'
#
loop_
_entity.id
_entity.type
_entity.pdbx_description
1 polymer ?
#
loop_
_entity_poly.entity_id
_entity_poly.type
_entity_poly.pdbx_seq_one_letter_code
_entity_poly.pdbx_strand_id
1 'polypeptide(L)'
;MDEKTLADAAQLASLADETPEGRSIVILAKQRFNLRERDVQSLHATFVPFTAQSRMSGINIDNRMIRKGSVDAIRRHVEANGGHFPADVDQKVDQVARQGATPLVVVEGSRVLGVIALKDIVKGESCGESVLKSASPSCVKWALKR
;
A
#
# COMPACT_ATOMS: atom_id res chain seq x y z
N MET A 1 -11.23 0.18 9.88
CA MET A 1 -9.76 0.02 9.99
C MET A 1 -9.17 1.41 10.07
N ASP A 2 -8.17 1.61 10.93
CA ASP A 2 -7.55 2.92 11.11
C ASP A 2 -6.58 3.21 9.95
N GLU A 3 -6.56 4.47 9.51
CA GLU A 3 -5.72 4.95 8.41
C GLU A 3 -4.23 4.82 8.75
N LYS A 4 -3.87 5.03 10.02
CA LYS A 4 -2.50 4.85 10.52
C LYS A 4 -2.03 3.40 10.46
N THR A 5 -2.90 2.43 10.70
CA THR A 5 -2.55 1.00 10.60
C THR A 5 -2.24 0.61 9.16
N LEU A 6 -3.04 1.10 8.21
CA LEU A 6 -2.78 0.89 6.79
C LEU A 6 -1.46 1.54 6.36
N ALA A 7 -1.20 2.77 6.81
CA ALA A 7 0.06 3.49 6.58
C ALA A 7 1.29 2.68 7.00
N ASP A 8 1.24 2.17 8.23
CA ASP A 8 2.33 1.44 8.86
C ASP A 8 2.61 0.13 8.11
N ALA A 9 1.56 -0.63 7.81
CA ALA A 9 1.68 -1.85 7.02
C ALA A 9 2.19 -1.59 5.60
N ALA A 10 1.70 -0.54 4.94
CA ALA A 10 2.12 -0.14 3.61
C ALA A 10 3.60 0.25 3.56
N GLN A 11 4.06 1.00 4.57
CA GLN A 11 5.47 1.37 4.71
C GLN A 11 6.32 0.13 4.87
N LEU A 12 5.99 -0.72 5.84
CA LEU A 12 6.74 -1.94 6.16
C LEU A 12 6.86 -2.87 4.94
N ALA A 13 5.76 -3.08 4.22
CA ALA A 13 5.74 -3.88 3.00
C ALA A 13 6.53 -3.26 1.84
N SER A 14 6.73 -1.94 1.85
CA SER A 14 7.45 -1.20 0.81
C SER A 14 8.94 -0.98 1.13
N LEU A 15 9.42 -1.32 2.33
CA LEU A 15 10.83 -1.17 2.70
C LEU A 15 11.77 -2.03 1.84
N ALA A 16 11.29 -3.20 1.40
CA ALA A 16 12.02 -4.11 0.51
C ALA A 16 11.77 -3.82 -0.99
N ASP A 17 10.95 -2.80 -1.28
CA ASP A 17 10.48 -2.51 -2.62
C ASP A 17 11.32 -1.37 -3.22
N GLU A 18 12.36 -1.75 -3.95
CA GLU A 18 13.30 -0.82 -4.58
C GLU A 18 12.69 -0.08 -5.79
N THR A 19 11.44 -0.36 -6.16
CA THR A 19 10.75 0.36 -7.22
C THR A 19 10.52 1.83 -6.83
N PRO A 20 10.42 2.76 -7.80
CA PRO A 20 10.00 4.14 -7.53
C PRO A 20 8.69 4.22 -6.73
N GLU A 21 7.75 3.32 -7.00
CA GLU A 21 6.48 3.20 -6.29
C GLU A 21 6.67 2.82 -4.82
N GLY A 22 7.54 1.83 -4.55
CA GLY A 22 7.90 1.40 -3.21
C GLY A 22 8.51 2.53 -2.38
N ARG A 23 9.52 3.21 -2.93
CA ARG A 23 10.15 4.38 -2.29
C ARG A 23 9.16 5.49 -1.97
N SER A 24 8.27 5.77 -2.92
CA SER A 24 7.28 6.82 -2.73
C SER A 24 6.36 6.50 -1.56
N ILE A 25 5.88 5.26 -1.44
CA ILE A 25 4.99 4.83 -0.33
C ILE A 25 5.67 5.04 1.02
N VAL A 26 6.96 4.67 1.14
CA VAL A 26 7.73 4.88 2.36
C VAL A 26 7.82 6.36 2.71
N ILE A 27 8.08 7.23 1.74
CA ILE A 27 8.15 8.69 1.94
C ILE A 27 6.80 9.24 2.41
N LEU A 28 5.69 8.86 1.77
CA LEU A 28 4.36 9.36 2.14
C LEU A 28 3.97 8.93 3.55
N ALA A 29 4.28 7.69 3.94
CA ALA A 29 3.98 7.17 5.28
C ALA A 29 4.77 7.94 6.36
N LYS A 30 6.05 8.22 6.11
CA LYS A 30 6.88 9.07 6.97
C LYS A 30 6.30 10.48 7.09
N GLN A 31 5.93 11.13 5.98
CA GLN A 31 5.42 12.50 5.98
C GLN A 31 4.07 12.65 6.68
N ARG A 32 3.13 11.72 6.45
CA ARG A 32 1.74 11.83 6.94
C ARG A 32 1.58 11.43 8.40
N PHE A 33 2.33 10.42 8.86
CA PHE A 33 2.13 9.81 10.19
C PHE A 33 3.36 9.94 11.09
N ASN A 34 4.40 10.63 10.63
CA ASN A 34 5.67 10.78 11.33
C ASN A 34 6.22 9.42 11.81
N LEU A 35 5.96 8.37 11.02
CA LEU A 35 6.35 7.01 11.33
C LEU A 35 7.86 6.93 11.16
N ARG A 36 8.57 6.97 12.29
CA ARG A 36 10.00 6.66 12.33
C ARG A 36 10.17 5.28 11.73
N GLU A 37 11.27 5.10 10.99
CA GLU A 37 11.77 3.75 10.75
C GLU A 37 11.90 3.10 12.11
N ARG A 38 10.98 2.19 12.44
CA ARG A 38 11.20 1.27 13.55
C ARG A 38 12.54 0.61 13.27
N ASP A 39 13.30 0.24 14.30
CA ASP A 39 14.47 -0.62 14.10
C ASP A 39 13.99 -1.99 13.60
N VAL A 40 13.65 -2.06 12.31
CA VAL A 40 13.23 -3.28 11.61
C VAL A 40 14.42 -4.26 11.59
N GLN A 41 15.63 -3.76 11.80
CA GLN A 41 16.84 -4.56 12.04
C GLN A 41 16.85 -5.24 13.42
N SER A 42 16.18 -4.68 14.43
CA SER A 42 16.05 -5.31 15.75
C SER A 42 14.89 -6.30 15.82
N LEU A 43 13.95 -6.21 14.88
CA LEU A 43 12.91 -7.22 14.68
C LEU A 43 13.52 -8.32 13.81
N HIS A 44 13.28 -9.60 14.11
CA HIS A 44 13.70 -10.73 13.27
C HIS A 44 12.85 -10.79 12.00
N ALA A 45 12.93 -9.72 11.20
CA ALA A 45 12.10 -9.49 10.05
C ALA A 45 12.79 -10.05 8.80
N THR A 46 12.02 -10.79 8.00
CA THR A 46 12.44 -11.23 6.67
C THR A 46 11.73 -10.38 5.63
N PHE A 47 12.50 -9.55 4.93
CA PHE A 47 12.01 -8.74 3.83
C PHE A 47 11.72 -9.60 2.60
N VAL A 48 10.63 -9.29 1.90
CA VAL A 48 10.30 -9.91 0.61
C VAL A 48 10.34 -8.86 -0.48
N PRO A 49 11.38 -8.88 -1.32
CA PRO A 49 11.58 -7.86 -2.34
C PRO A 49 10.47 -7.91 -3.38
N PHE A 50 10.24 -6.78 -4.04
CA PHE A 50 9.34 -6.73 -5.18
C PHE A 50 9.87 -7.59 -6.32
N THR A 51 9.02 -8.40 -6.93
CA THR A 51 9.33 -9.08 -8.19
C THR A 51 8.24 -8.86 -9.22
N ALA A 52 8.63 -8.63 -10.48
CA ALA A 52 7.67 -8.44 -11.57
C ALA A 52 6.82 -9.69 -11.84
N GLN A 53 7.33 -10.90 -11.54
CA GLN A 53 6.54 -12.13 -11.68
C GLN A 53 5.41 -12.21 -10.64
N SER A 54 5.71 -11.89 -9.38
CA SER A 54 4.71 -11.92 -8.31
C SER A 54 3.85 -10.67 -8.25
N ARG A 55 4.32 -9.54 -8.81
CA ARG A 55 3.71 -8.21 -8.72
C ARG A 55 3.38 -7.78 -7.30
N MET A 56 4.16 -8.26 -6.33
CA MET A 56 4.00 -7.98 -4.91
C MET A 56 5.37 -7.84 -4.22
N SER A 57 5.36 -7.12 -3.11
CA SER A 57 6.44 -6.97 -2.15
C SER A 57 5.88 -7.13 -0.73
N GLY A 58 6.74 -7.25 0.27
CA GLY A 58 6.28 -7.38 1.64
C GLY A 58 7.36 -7.59 2.67
N ILE A 59 6.91 -7.99 3.85
CA ILE A 59 7.77 -8.31 4.98
C ILE A 59 7.09 -9.34 5.88
N ASN A 60 7.88 -10.25 6.42
CA ASN A 60 7.47 -11.16 7.47
C ASN A 60 8.15 -10.70 8.76
N ILE A 61 7.38 -10.38 9.80
CA ILE A 61 7.90 -9.96 11.10
C ILE A 61 7.18 -10.77 12.17
N ASP A 62 7.93 -11.55 12.94
CA ASP A 62 7.36 -12.47 13.94
C ASP A 62 6.24 -13.34 13.33
N ASN A 63 5.01 -13.24 13.85
CA ASN A 63 3.82 -13.94 13.36
C ASN A 63 3.00 -13.13 12.34
N ARG A 64 3.52 -12.01 11.84
CA ARG A 64 2.82 -11.09 10.93
C ARG A 64 3.44 -11.20 9.54
N MET A 65 2.61 -11.49 8.54
CA MET A 65 3.00 -11.46 7.14
C MET A 65 2.30 -10.30 6.46
N ILE A 66 3.03 -9.27 6.05
CA ILE A 66 2.44 -8.09 5.40
C ILE A 66 2.84 -8.10 3.94
N ARG A 67 1.84 -8.01 3.04
CA ARG A 67 2.06 -7.96 1.59
C ARG A 67 1.40 -6.73 0.99
N LYS A 68 2.02 -6.18 -0.06
CA LYS A 68 1.48 -5.14 -0.91
C LYS A 68 1.71 -5.53 -2.36
N GLY A 69 0.71 -5.35 -3.22
CA GLY A 69 0.88 -5.65 -4.63
C GLY A 69 -0.30 -5.24 -5.48
N SER A 70 -0.29 -5.69 -6.74
CA SER A 70 -1.44 -5.55 -7.62
C SER A 70 -2.65 -6.31 -7.08
N VAL A 71 -3.83 -5.86 -7.45
CA VAL A 71 -5.12 -6.42 -7.00
C VAL A 71 -5.17 -7.94 -7.24
N ASP A 72 -4.84 -8.38 -8.45
CA ASP A 72 -4.86 -9.81 -8.82
C ASP A 72 -3.86 -10.65 -8.01
N ALA A 73 -2.65 -10.13 -7.78
CA ALA A 73 -1.61 -10.83 -7.05
C ALA A 73 -1.99 -11.01 -5.58
N ILE A 74 -2.54 -9.95 -4.99
CA ILE A 74 -2.99 -9.95 -3.61
C ILE A 74 -4.23 -10.81 -3.42
N ARG A 75 -5.18 -10.79 -4.36
CA ARG A 75 -6.36 -11.67 -4.33
C ARG A 75 -5.94 -13.14 -4.27
N ARG A 76 -5.05 -13.57 -5.19
CA ARG A 76 -4.50 -14.93 -5.19
C ARG A 76 -3.78 -15.27 -3.89
N HIS A 77 -3.01 -14.32 -3.35
CA HIS A 77 -2.31 -14.52 -2.07
C HIS A 77 -3.28 -14.70 -0.89
N VAL A 78 -4.34 -13.89 -0.82
CA VAL A 78 -5.37 -13.98 0.23
C VAL A 78 -6.10 -15.32 0.14
N GLU A 79 -6.54 -15.71 -1.04
CA GLU A 79 -7.25 -16.96 -1.29
C GLU A 79 -6.36 -18.19 -0.98
N ALA A 80 -5.08 -18.15 -1.38
CA ALA A 80 -4.12 -19.22 -1.08
C ALA A 80 -3.86 -19.39 0.43
N ASN A 81 -4.02 -18.33 1.22
CA ASN A 81 -3.94 -18.37 2.69
C ASN A 81 -5.29 -18.64 3.37
N GLY A 82 -6.31 -19.09 2.63
CA GLY A 82 -7.64 -19.41 3.17
C GLY A 82 -8.45 -18.18 3.57
N GLY A 83 -8.07 -16.99 3.09
CA GLY A 83 -8.81 -15.75 3.29
C GLY A 83 -9.87 -15.50 2.22
N HIS A 84 -10.65 -14.45 2.44
CA HIS A 84 -11.65 -13.98 1.49
C HIS A 84 -11.34 -12.54 1.07
N PHE A 85 -11.40 -12.25 -0.22
CA PHE A 85 -11.24 -10.90 -0.75
C PHE A 85 -12.58 -10.15 -0.68
N PRO A 86 -12.73 -9.12 0.17
CA PRO A 86 -14.04 -8.48 0.39
C PRO A 86 -14.51 -7.68 -0.84
N ALA A 87 -15.81 -7.77 -1.18
CA ALA A 87 -16.39 -7.03 -2.30
C ALA A 87 -16.27 -5.49 -2.15
N ASP A 88 -16.30 -4.98 -0.91
CA ASP A 88 -16.07 -3.57 -0.61
C ASP A 88 -14.67 -3.09 -1.06
N VAL A 89 -13.69 -3.98 -1.10
CA VAL A 89 -12.34 -3.67 -1.58
C VAL A 89 -12.34 -3.58 -3.11
N ASP A 90 -13.07 -4.45 -3.80
CA ASP A 90 -13.21 -4.39 -5.26
C ASP A 90 -13.83 -3.06 -5.71
N GLN A 91 -14.89 -2.62 -5.03
CA GLN A 91 -15.50 -1.32 -5.31
C GLN A 91 -14.49 -0.15 -5.16
N LYS A 92 -13.62 -0.22 -4.15
CA LYS A 92 -12.57 0.79 -3.93
C LYS A 92 -11.49 0.73 -4.99
N VAL A 93 -11.07 -0.47 -5.38
CA VAL A 93 -10.13 -0.69 -6.48
C VAL A 93 -10.66 -0.08 -7.77
N ASP A 94 -11.92 -0.39 -8.12
CA ASP A 94 -12.58 0.15 -9.31
C ASP A 94 -12.68 1.67 -9.25
N GLN A 95 -13.00 2.23 -8.09
CA GLN A 95 -13.06 3.68 -7.90
C GLN A 95 -11.70 4.35 -8.13
N VAL A 96 -10.61 3.75 -7.65
CA VAL A 96 -9.24 4.25 -7.85
C VAL A 96 -8.83 4.15 -9.32
N ALA A 97 -9.12 3.02 -9.97
CA ALA A 97 -8.84 2.83 -11.39
C ALA A 97 -9.60 3.85 -12.26
N ARG A 98 -10.88 4.12 -11.97
CA ARG A 98 -11.70 5.14 -12.65
C ARG A 98 -11.16 6.57 -12.48
N GLN A 99 -10.38 6.83 -11.44
CA GLN A 99 -9.72 8.11 -11.22
C GLN A 99 -8.38 8.25 -11.97
N GLY A 100 -8.00 7.26 -12.78
CA GLY A 100 -6.74 7.24 -13.51
C GLY A 100 -5.52 6.94 -12.63
N ALA A 101 -5.73 6.38 -11.43
CA ALA A 101 -4.68 5.95 -10.52
C ALA A 101 -4.49 4.43 -10.60
N THR A 102 -3.31 3.94 -10.23
CA THR A 102 -3.01 2.51 -10.11
C THR A 102 -3.33 2.02 -8.70
N PRO A 103 -4.34 1.16 -8.50
CA PRO A 103 -4.66 0.61 -7.19
C PRO A 103 -3.65 -0.46 -6.77
N LEU A 104 -3.06 -0.30 -5.58
CA LEU A 104 -2.32 -1.34 -4.89
C LEU A 104 -3.07 -1.76 -3.64
N VAL A 105 -3.08 -3.06 -3.32
CA VAL A 105 -3.77 -3.59 -2.15
C VAL A 105 -2.76 -4.01 -1.11
N VAL A 106 -3.04 -3.71 0.16
CA VAL A 106 -2.23 -4.12 1.31
C VAL A 106 -3.00 -5.15 2.14
N VAL A 107 -2.31 -6.21 2.54
CA VAL A 107 -2.87 -7.30 3.34
C VAL A 107 -1.93 -7.70 4.46
N GLU A 108 -2.51 -8.26 5.50
CA GLU A 108 -1.80 -8.87 6.62
C GLU A 108 -2.33 -10.29 6.81
N GLY A 109 -1.48 -11.28 6.55
CA GLY A 109 -1.84 -12.68 6.42
C GLY A 109 -2.90 -12.86 5.33
N SER A 110 -4.04 -13.40 5.74
CA SER A 110 -5.20 -13.63 4.88
C SER A 110 -6.21 -12.47 4.88
N ARG A 111 -5.90 -11.35 5.55
CA ARG A 111 -6.83 -10.23 5.73
C ARG A 111 -6.44 -9.01 4.92
N VAL A 112 -7.38 -8.46 4.17
CA VAL A 112 -7.19 -7.19 3.47
C VAL A 112 -7.26 -6.02 4.44
N LEU A 113 -6.20 -5.19 4.45
CA LEU A 113 -6.13 -3.97 5.27
C LEU A 113 -6.70 -2.76 4.54
N GLY A 114 -6.42 -2.62 3.24
CA GLY A 114 -6.91 -1.50 2.44
C GLY A 114 -6.27 -1.37 1.06
N VAL A 115 -6.60 -0.27 0.39
CA VAL A 115 -6.16 0.06 -0.98
C VAL A 115 -5.36 1.38 -0.94
N ILE A 116 -4.26 1.42 -1.67
CA ILE A 116 -3.40 2.58 -1.93
C ILE A 116 -3.60 3.00 -3.38
N ALA A 117 -3.65 4.31 -3.64
CA ALA A 117 -3.90 4.86 -4.97
C ALA A 117 -2.64 5.54 -5.52
N LEU A 118 -1.80 4.84 -6.28
CA LEU A 118 -0.64 5.48 -6.91
C LEU A 118 -1.11 6.39 -8.05
N LYS A 119 -0.74 7.68 -8.02
CA LYS A 119 -1.10 8.64 -9.07
C LYS A 119 0.15 9.25 -9.66
N ASP A 120 0.33 9.08 -10.96
CA ASP A 120 1.43 9.70 -11.68
C ASP A 120 1.26 11.24 -11.66
N ILE A 121 2.23 11.95 -11.08
CA ILE A 121 2.32 13.41 -11.19
C ILE A 121 3.48 13.67 -12.12
N VAL A 122 3.18 13.82 -13.41
CA VAL A 122 4.13 14.38 -14.38
C VAL A 122 4.51 15.76 -13.84
N LYS A 123 5.78 15.96 -13.49
CA LYS A 123 6.30 17.25 -13.01
C LYS A 123 6.39 18.21 -14.20
N GLY A 124 5.24 18.57 -14.75
CA GLY A 124 5.02 19.67 -15.66
C GLY A 124 4.64 20.91 -14.85
N GLU A 125 5.14 22.04 -15.31
CA GLU A 125 5.16 23.31 -14.61
C GLU A 125 3.72 23.82 -14.39
N SER A 126 3.46 24.35 -13.19
CA SER A 126 2.18 24.87 -12.68
C SER A 126 1.05 23.84 -12.47
N CYS A 127 0.83 23.46 -11.20
CA CYS A 127 -0.53 23.35 -10.70
C CYS A 127 -0.51 23.56 -9.19
N GLY A 128 -1.34 24.52 -8.75
CA GLY A 128 -1.40 25.03 -7.40
C GLY A 128 -1.66 23.96 -6.35
N GLU A 129 -1.16 24.27 -5.17
CA GLU A 129 -1.59 23.82 -3.87
C GLU A 129 -3.12 23.66 -3.82
N SER A 130 -3.66 22.44 -4.04
CA SER A 130 -5.01 21.98 -3.62
C SER A 130 -5.41 20.63 -4.25
N VAL A 131 -5.08 19.50 -3.61
CA VAL A 131 -5.80 18.21 -3.77
C VAL A 131 -5.52 17.45 -2.46
N LEU A 132 -6.38 17.33 -1.43
CA LEU A 132 -7.77 16.89 -1.35
C LEU A 132 -8.38 17.36 -0.01
N LYS A 133 -9.49 18.11 -0.04
CA LYS A 133 -10.47 18.20 1.05
C LYS A 133 -11.69 17.33 0.67
N SER A 134 -12.35 16.75 1.68
CA SER A 134 -13.52 15.84 1.68
C SER A 134 -13.17 14.33 1.56
N ALA A 135 -13.26 13.48 2.60
CA ALA A 135 -14.30 13.14 3.60
C ALA A 135 -15.05 11.84 3.24
N SER A 136 -14.48 10.71 3.66
CA SER A 136 -15.23 9.52 4.11
C SER A 136 -14.34 8.65 5.02
N PRO A 137 -14.78 8.19 6.22
CA PRO A 137 -13.89 7.64 7.26
C PRO A 137 -13.30 6.25 6.97
N SER A 138 -13.62 5.64 5.83
CA SER A 138 -13.28 4.26 5.49
C SER A 138 -12.40 4.12 4.24
N CYS A 139 -12.02 5.25 3.64
CA CYS A 139 -11.32 5.32 2.36
C CYS A 139 -10.07 6.18 2.54
N VAL A 140 -8.94 5.52 2.73
CA VAL A 140 -7.67 6.22 2.82
C VAL A 140 -7.11 6.38 1.42
N LYS A 141 -7.29 7.56 0.83
CA LYS A 141 -6.76 7.90 -0.49
C LYS A 141 -5.30 8.32 -0.36
N TRP A 142 -4.40 7.35 -0.48
CA TRP A 142 -2.95 7.59 -0.51
C TRP A 142 -2.49 7.87 -1.93
N ALA A 143 -2.49 9.14 -2.34
CA ALA A 143 -1.97 9.56 -3.65
C ALA A 143 -0.45 9.73 -3.61
N LEU A 144 0.25 9.05 -4.51
CA LEU A 144 1.71 8.91 -4.50
C LEU A 144 2.33 9.18 -5.86
N LYS A 145 3.31 10.08 -5.86
CA LYS A 145 4.19 10.48 -6.95
C LYS A 145 4.95 9.27 -7.51
N ARG A 146 5.03 9.11 -8.82
CA ARG A 146 6.03 8.22 -9.46
C ARG A 146 7.34 8.97 -9.66
#